data_AF-A0A0J6CEC7-F1
#
_entry.id   AF-A0A0J6CEC7-F1
#
_cell.length_a   1.000
_cell.length_b   1.000
_cell.length_c   1.000
_cell.angle_alpha   90.00
_cell.angle_beta   90.00
_cell.angle_gamma   90.00
#
_symmetry.space_group_name_H-M   'P 1'
#
loop_
_entity.id
_entity.type
_entity.pdbx_description
1 polymer ?
#
loop_
_entity_poly.entity_id
_entity_poly.type
_entity_poly.pdbx_seq_one_letter_code
_entity_poly.pdbx_strand_id
1 'polypeptide(L)'
;MRKVLFMAVSALLICTSCVTKKKYLEAENGRLEAIGRGNALQEQLVDCKDAGDKLNERLAALQRDTAKMGSNIRNYQTMLNSNMTQQEKLNSLLSQKMEELNERERTINELQDMINAQNEKVQKLLSSVKDALLGFSSEELTVTEKDGKVYVAMSDKLLFESGSARVDKRGKEALAKLAEVLNKQSDIDVYIEGHTDSKPINTAQFKDNWDLSVIRATSVVRILTKDYGVNPLQIQPSGRGEYMPVADNESAEGRSKNRRTEIIMAPKLDKLYQMLQ
;
A
#
# COMPACT_ATOMS: atom_id res chain seq x y z
N MET A 1 -81.23 80.04 87.91
CA MET A 1 -80.50 80.27 86.64
C MET A 1 -79.76 79.04 86.09
N ARG A 2 -79.48 78.00 86.90
CA ARG A 2 -78.71 76.80 86.50
C ARG A 2 -79.45 75.76 85.62
N LYS A 3 -80.80 75.72 85.63
CA LYS A 3 -81.61 74.77 84.85
C LYS A 3 -81.93 75.24 83.41
N VAL A 4 -81.96 76.55 83.18
CA VAL A 4 -82.19 77.15 81.84
C VAL A 4 -80.96 77.00 80.96
N LEU A 5 -79.76 77.09 81.56
CA LEU A 5 -78.49 76.90 80.84
C LEU A 5 -78.30 75.45 80.38
N PHE A 6 -78.73 74.46 81.18
CA PHE A 6 -78.61 73.05 80.82
C PHE A 6 -79.57 72.64 79.69
N MET A 7 -80.81 73.15 79.69
CA MET A 7 -81.73 72.91 78.58
C MET A 7 -81.27 73.57 77.27
N ALA A 8 -80.66 74.75 77.36
CA ALA A 8 -80.10 75.43 76.18
C ALA A 8 -78.89 74.67 75.59
N VAL A 9 -78.02 74.09 76.43
CA VAL A 9 -76.86 73.31 75.97
C VAL A 9 -77.27 71.97 75.36
N SER A 10 -78.25 71.26 75.94
CA SER A 10 -78.79 70.03 75.33
C SER A 10 -79.53 70.31 74.01
N ALA A 11 -80.25 71.42 73.88
CA ALA A 11 -80.87 71.81 72.61
C ALA A 11 -79.84 72.22 71.54
N LEU A 12 -78.72 72.85 71.92
CA LEU A 12 -77.63 73.16 70.99
C LEU A 12 -76.88 71.91 70.51
N LEU A 13 -76.77 70.87 71.33
CA LEU A 13 -76.09 69.61 70.96
C LEU A 13 -76.90 68.72 70.00
N ILE A 14 -78.24 68.89 69.96
CA ILE A 14 -79.12 68.11 69.07
C ILE A 14 -79.26 68.80 67.68
N CYS A 15 -78.97 70.11 67.59
CA CYS A 15 -79.12 70.88 66.35
C CYS A 15 -77.86 70.96 65.47
N THR A 16 -76.74 70.35 65.87
CA THR A 16 -75.46 70.38 65.12
C THR A 16 -75.22 69.18 64.21
N SER A 17 -76.15 68.23 64.13
CA SER A 17 -76.00 67.01 63.29
C SER A 17 -76.58 67.13 61.87
N CYS A 18 -77.10 68.28 61.46
CA CYS A 18 -77.69 68.49 60.13
C CYS A 18 -76.68 69.12 59.16
N VAL A 19 -76.04 68.31 58.33
CA VAL A 19 -75.18 68.77 57.22
C VAL A 19 -76.07 69.33 56.08
N THR A 20 -75.66 70.44 55.46
CA THR A 20 -76.40 71.01 54.31
C THR A 20 -76.33 70.06 53.11
N LYS A 21 -77.47 69.85 52.42
CA LYS A 21 -77.58 68.98 51.23
C LYS A 21 -76.48 69.20 50.19
N LYS A 22 -76.03 70.46 50.03
CA LYS A 22 -74.91 70.84 49.15
C LYS A 22 -73.57 70.24 49.60
N LYS A 23 -73.20 70.37 50.87
CA LYS A 23 -71.95 69.80 51.42
C LYS A 23 -71.96 68.27 51.41
N TYR A 24 -73.13 67.65 51.61
CA TYR A 24 -73.29 66.20 51.48
C TYR A 24 -73.09 65.73 50.03
N LEU A 25 -73.69 66.42 49.05
CA LEU A 25 -73.52 66.10 47.62
C LEU A 25 -72.08 66.32 47.13
N GLU A 26 -71.40 67.39 47.58
CA GLU A 26 -69.97 67.60 47.26
C GLU A 26 -69.08 66.50 47.85
N ALA A 27 -69.34 66.08 49.09
CA ALA A 27 -68.62 64.98 49.71
C ALA A 27 -68.91 63.63 49.02
N GLU A 28 -70.15 63.37 48.61
CA GLU A 28 -70.55 62.15 47.90
C GLU A 28 -69.97 62.10 46.47
N ASN A 29 -69.95 63.23 45.76
CA ASN A 29 -69.26 63.34 44.46
C ASN A 29 -67.75 63.15 44.60
N GLY A 30 -67.13 63.74 45.64
CA GLY A 30 -65.72 63.51 45.96
C GLY A 30 -65.43 62.05 46.31
N ARG A 31 -66.34 61.37 47.01
CA ARG A 31 -66.27 59.93 47.30
C ARG A 31 -66.37 59.10 46.02
N LEU A 32 -67.30 59.42 45.13
CA LEU A 32 -67.46 58.76 43.82
C LEU A 32 -66.24 58.95 42.92
N GLU A 33 -65.67 60.16 42.88
CA GLU A 33 -64.41 60.42 42.17
C GLU A 33 -63.24 59.64 42.77
N ALA A 34 -63.12 59.58 44.10
CA ALA A 34 -62.08 58.81 44.77
C ALA A 34 -62.20 57.31 44.48
N ILE A 35 -63.43 56.77 44.45
CA ILE A 35 -63.70 55.39 44.03
C ILE A 35 -63.34 55.18 42.55
N GLY A 36 -63.70 56.12 41.67
CA GLY A 36 -63.34 56.06 40.25
C GLY A 36 -61.83 56.06 40.01
N ARG A 37 -61.09 56.92 40.72
CA ARG A 37 -59.61 56.92 40.70
C ARG A 37 -59.03 55.64 41.28
N GLY A 38 -59.62 55.12 42.37
CA GLY A 38 -59.22 53.85 42.97
C GLY A 38 -59.38 52.67 42.00
N ASN A 39 -60.50 52.60 41.28
CA ASN A 39 -60.74 51.57 40.26
C ASN A 39 -59.77 51.70 39.08
N ALA A 40 -59.52 52.93 38.59
CA ALA A 40 -58.57 53.16 37.49
C ALA A 40 -57.12 52.80 37.88
N LEU A 41 -56.70 53.12 39.11
CA LEU A 41 -55.40 52.71 39.63
C LEU A 41 -55.31 51.19 39.80
N GLN A 42 -56.40 50.54 40.22
CA GLN A 42 -56.47 49.08 40.34
C GLN A 42 -56.36 48.40 38.96
N GLU A 43 -57.02 48.95 37.94
CA GLU A 43 -56.91 48.47 36.55
C GLU A 43 -55.47 48.61 36.03
N GLN A 44 -54.85 49.78 36.20
CA GLN A 44 -53.45 50.00 35.85
C GLN A 44 -52.48 49.07 36.59
N LEU A 45 -52.75 48.76 37.86
CA LEU A 45 -51.95 47.82 38.64
C LEU A 45 -52.04 46.40 38.05
N VAL A 46 -53.24 45.96 37.64
CA VAL A 46 -53.45 44.66 37.00
C VAL A 46 -52.75 44.61 35.65
N ASP A 47 -52.91 45.63 34.80
CA ASP A 47 -52.24 45.70 33.50
C ASP A 47 -50.71 45.70 33.63
N CYS A 48 -50.18 46.44 34.61
CA CYS A 48 -48.75 46.46 34.90
C CYS A 48 -48.24 45.10 35.35
N LYS A 49 -49.02 44.39 36.18
CA LYS A 49 -48.69 43.04 36.63
C LYS A 49 -48.70 42.05 35.47
N ASP A 50 -49.72 42.07 34.63
CA ASP A 50 -49.82 41.21 33.45
C ASP A 50 -48.70 41.47 32.45
N ALA A 51 -48.31 42.73 32.26
CA ALA A 51 -47.15 43.10 31.45
C ALA A 51 -45.83 42.58 32.06
N GLY A 52 -45.70 42.68 33.39
CA GLY A 52 -44.58 42.13 34.15
C GLY A 52 -44.46 40.61 34.01
N ASP A 53 -45.58 39.89 34.11
CA ASP A 53 -45.63 38.43 33.96
C ASP A 53 -45.24 38.02 32.54
N LYS A 54 -45.75 38.69 31.50
CA LYS A 54 -45.35 38.45 30.09
C LYS A 54 -43.87 38.72 29.84
N LEU A 55 -43.31 39.78 30.44
CA LEU A 55 -41.88 40.08 30.35
C LEU A 55 -41.04 39.00 31.04
N ASN A 56 -41.46 38.52 32.21
CA ASN A 56 -40.80 37.45 32.94
C ASN A 56 -40.81 36.13 32.14
N GLU A 57 -41.94 35.78 31.51
CA GLU A 57 -42.01 34.61 30.62
C GLU A 57 -41.06 34.73 29.42
N ARG A 58 -40.99 35.92 28.80
CA ARG A 58 -40.08 36.16 27.67
C ARG A 58 -38.61 36.13 28.10
N LEU A 59 -38.28 36.64 29.28
CA LEU A 59 -36.94 36.52 29.86
C LEU A 59 -36.57 35.05 30.11
N ALA A 60 -37.48 34.27 30.69
CA ALA A 60 -37.26 32.85 30.90
C ALA A 60 -37.13 32.05 29.58
N ALA A 61 -37.86 32.44 28.52
CA ALA A 61 -37.69 31.88 27.18
C ALA A 61 -36.31 32.23 26.60
N LEU A 62 -35.92 33.51 26.63
CA LEU A 62 -34.60 33.96 26.16
C LEU A 62 -33.45 33.29 26.92
N GLN A 63 -33.56 33.11 28.24
CA GLN A 63 -32.57 32.40 29.05
C GLN A 63 -32.45 30.93 28.64
N ARG A 64 -33.56 30.26 28.32
CA ARG A 64 -33.53 28.88 27.80
C ARG A 64 -32.88 28.82 26.43
N ASP A 65 -33.17 29.77 25.55
CA ASP A 65 -32.60 29.81 24.21
C ASP A 65 -31.10 30.13 24.23
N THR A 66 -30.64 31.05 25.09
CA THR A 66 -29.21 31.31 25.28
C THR A 66 -28.48 30.10 25.89
N ALA A 67 -29.11 29.38 26.82
CA ALA A 67 -28.56 28.13 27.35
C ALA A 67 -28.44 27.05 26.27
N LYS A 68 -29.46 26.87 25.42
CA LYS A 68 -29.42 25.96 24.26
C LYS A 68 -28.34 26.35 23.27
N MET A 69 -28.26 27.64 22.92
CA MET A 69 -27.25 28.19 22.01
C MET A 69 -25.84 27.94 22.56
N GLY A 70 -25.62 28.18 23.86
CA GLY A 70 -24.35 27.89 24.53
C GLY A 70 -24.00 26.40 24.58
N SER A 71 -24.99 25.51 24.64
CA SER A 71 -24.77 24.07 24.48
C SER A 71 -24.35 23.73 23.05
N ASN A 72 -25.06 24.24 22.04
CA ASN A 72 -24.76 24.01 20.63
C ASN A 72 -23.35 24.53 20.25
N ILE A 73 -22.98 25.72 20.72
CA ILE A 73 -21.64 26.30 20.49
C ILE A 73 -20.56 25.37 21.06
N ARG A 74 -20.73 24.84 22.28
CA ARG A 74 -19.77 23.89 22.88
C ARG A 74 -19.68 22.59 22.08
N ASN A 75 -20.80 22.09 21.58
CA ASN A 75 -20.82 20.89 20.72
C ASN A 75 -20.08 21.14 19.40
N TYR A 76 -20.32 22.28 18.75
CA TYR A 76 -19.62 22.65 17.52
C TYR A 76 -18.12 22.86 17.75
N GLN A 77 -17.72 23.50 18.85
CA GLN A 77 -16.30 23.65 19.22
C GLN A 77 -15.62 22.28 19.40
N THR A 78 -16.30 21.34 20.07
CA THR A 78 -15.77 19.98 20.27
C THR A 78 -15.61 19.24 18.95
N MET A 79 -16.61 19.33 18.07
CA MET A 79 -16.58 18.71 16.75
C MET A 79 -15.48 19.31 15.86
N LEU A 80 -15.33 20.64 15.87
CA LEU A 80 -14.27 21.33 15.13
C LEU A 80 -12.90 20.90 15.61
N ASN A 81 -12.66 20.85 16.93
CA ASN A 81 -11.39 20.39 17.49
C ASN A 81 -11.09 18.94 17.09
N SER A 82 -12.09 18.05 17.15
CA SER A 82 -11.93 16.66 16.72
C SER A 82 -11.58 16.56 15.23
N ASN A 83 -12.29 17.29 14.37
CA ASN A 83 -12.03 17.31 12.93
C ASN A 83 -10.64 17.88 12.63
N MET A 84 -10.23 18.95 13.30
CA MET A 84 -8.89 19.53 13.17
C MET A 84 -7.80 18.52 13.55
N THR A 85 -7.93 17.85 14.69
CA THR A 85 -6.98 16.80 15.11
C THR A 85 -6.95 15.63 14.13
N GLN A 86 -8.09 15.23 13.56
CA GLN A 86 -8.13 14.19 12.54
C GLN A 86 -7.45 14.63 11.25
N GLN A 87 -7.65 15.89 10.85
CA GLN A 87 -7.01 16.47 9.66
C GLN A 87 -5.48 16.54 9.83
N GLU A 88 -5.00 16.93 11.00
CA GLU A 88 -3.56 16.95 11.33
C GLU A 88 -2.96 15.54 11.24
N LYS A 89 -3.63 14.53 11.81
CA LYS A 89 -3.21 13.12 11.71
C LYS A 89 -3.18 12.64 10.26
N LEU A 90 -4.20 12.98 9.47
CA LEU A 90 -4.28 12.59 8.07
C LEU A 90 -3.18 13.25 7.25
N ASN A 91 -2.91 14.53 7.47
CA ASN A 91 -1.83 15.24 6.79
C ASN A 91 -0.45 14.67 7.18
N SER A 92 -0.23 14.35 8.45
CA SER A 92 1.00 13.70 8.91
C SER A 92 1.19 12.32 8.27
N LEU A 93 0.12 11.51 8.22
CA LEU A 93 0.15 10.20 7.56
C LEU A 93 0.40 10.33 6.05
N LEU A 94 -0.22 11.33 5.40
CA LEU A 94 -0.02 11.58 3.99
C LEU A 94 1.45 11.93 3.70
N SER A 95 2.06 12.82 4.49
CA SER A 95 3.48 13.15 4.35
C SER A 95 4.38 11.93 4.56
N GLN A 96 4.08 11.07 5.54
CA GLN A 96 4.83 9.82 5.73
C GLN A 96 4.70 8.88 4.54
N LYS A 97 3.49 8.74 3.98
CA LYS A 97 3.26 7.88 2.82
C LYS A 97 3.86 8.43 1.53
N MET A 98 3.89 9.75 1.37
CA MET A 98 4.59 10.39 0.26
C MET A 98 6.09 10.08 0.33
N GLU A 99 6.71 10.14 1.51
CA GLU A 99 8.13 9.80 1.66
C GLU A 99 8.41 8.33 1.36
N GLU A 100 7.60 7.42 1.90
CA GLU A 100 7.72 5.97 1.62
C GLU A 100 7.58 5.67 0.11
N LEU A 101 6.68 6.37 -0.58
CA LEU A 101 6.52 6.22 -2.03
C LEU A 101 7.72 6.77 -2.80
N ASN A 102 8.27 7.91 -2.40
CA ASN A 102 9.48 8.49 -3.02
C ASN A 102 10.69 7.55 -2.87
N GLU A 103 10.87 6.95 -1.69
CA GLU A 103 11.92 5.97 -1.44
C GLU A 103 11.74 4.73 -2.32
N ARG A 104 10.53 4.19 -2.40
CA ARG A 104 10.21 3.05 -3.26
C ARG A 104 10.41 3.36 -4.74
N GLU A 105 10.01 4.54 -5.20
CA GLU A 105 10.21 4.98 -6.57
C GLU A 105 11.69 5.04 -6.93
N ARG A 106 12.53 5.56 -6.02
CA ARG A 106 13.98 5.55 -6.18
C ARG A 106 14.53 4.13 -6.28
N THR A 107 14.12 3.21 -5.40
CA THR A 107 14.56 1.81 -5.46
C THR A 107 14.14 1.15 -6.78
N ILE A 108 12.92 1.40 -7.26
CA ILE A 108 12.44 0.86 -8.54
C ILE A 108 13.29 1.38 -9.70
N ASN A 109 13.62 2.66 -9.71
CA ASN A 109 14.47 3.25 -10.76
C ASN A 109 15.88 2.65 -10.74
N GLU A 110 16.49 2.50 -9.56
CA GLU A 110 17.80 1.87 -9.40
C GLU A 110 17.78 0.38 -9.85
N LEU A 111 16.71 -0.36 -9.53
CA LEU A 111 16.51 -1.74 -9.99
C LEU A 111 16.37 -1.81 -11.53
N GLN A 112 15.63 -0.88 -12.12
CA GLN A 112 15.43 -0.81 -13.58
C GLN A 112 16.76 -0.58 -14.30
N ASP A 113 17.58 0.35 -13.81
CA ASP A 113 18.90 0.63 -14.39
C ASP A 113 19.82 -0.58 -14.32
N MET A 114 19.81 -1.32 -13.21
CA MET A 114 20.58 -2.55 -13.09
C MET A 114 20.09 -3.65 -14.03
N ILE A 115 18.77 -3.82 -14.18
CA ILE A 115 18.20 -4.79 -15.14
C ILE A 115 18.61 -4.44 -16.56
N ASN A 116 18.54 -3.16 -16.93
CA ASN A 116 18.97 -2.69 -18.26
C ASN A 116 20.46 -2.98 -18.49
N ALA A 117 21.31 -2.64 -17.52
CA ALA A 117 22.74 -2.93 -17.59
C ALA A 117 23.04 -4.44 -17.69
N GLN A 118 22.27 -5.28 -16.99
CA GLN A 118 22.38 -6.74 -17.09
C GLN A 118 21.95 -7.25 -18.47
N ASN A 119 20.85 -6.74 -19.02
CA ASN A 119 20.38 -7.09 -20.36
C ASN A 119 21.44 -6.78 -21.42
N GLU A 120 22.10 -5.62 -21.33
CA GLU A 120 23.20 -5.28 -22.24
C GLU A 120 24.38 -6.27 -22.15
N LYS A 121 24.72 -6.72 -20.94
CA LYS A 121 25.77 -7.73 -20.74
C LYS A 121 25.38 -9.06 -21.35
N VAL A 122 24.14 -9.51 -21.14
CA VAL A 122 23.60 -10.75 -21.72
C VAL A 122 23.65 -10.68 -23.25
N GLN A 123 23.28 -9.55 -23.85
CA GLN A 123 23.34 -9.39 -25.30
C GLN A 123 24.77 -9.41 -25.84
N LYS A 124 25.72 -8.76 -25.16
CA LYS A 124 27.15 -8.81 -25.51
C LYS A 124 27.73 -10.23 -25.36
N LEU A 125 27.29 -10.95 -24.33
CA LEU A 125 27.67 -12.35 -24.13
C LEU A 125 27.10 -13.21 -25.26
N LEU A 126 25.82 -13.05 -25.59
CA LEU A 126 25.16 -13.76 -26.67
C LEU A 126 25.88 -13.56 -28.00
N SER A 127 26.23 -12.32 -28.35
CA SER A 127 26.98 -12.04 -29.58
C SER A 127 28.37 -12.68 -29.54
N SER A 128 29.11 -12.52 -28.44
CA SER A 128 30.46 -13.08 -28.29
C SER A 128 30.46 -14.61 -28.41
N VAL A 129 29.45 -15.28 -27.84
CA VAL A 129 29.27 -16.73 -27.94
C VAL A 129 28.90 -17.15 -29.36
N LYS A 130 27.96 -16.45 -30.01
CA LYS A 130 27.58 -16.71 -31.41
C LYS A 130 28.79 -16.58 -32.33
N ASP A 131 29.56 -15.50 -32.19
CA ASP A 131 30.75 -15.22 -33.00
C ASP A 131 31.84 -16.29 -32.81
N ALA A 132 32.07 -16.72 -31.56
CA ALA A 132 33.04 -17.78 -31.27
C ALA A 132 32.64 -19.15 -31.85
N LEU A 133 31.35 -19.38 -32.09
CA LEU A 133 30.79 -20.65 -32.51
C LEU A 133 30.27 -20.67 -33.97
N LEU A 134 30.58 -19.64 -34.78
CA LEU A 134 30.17 -19.56 -36.20
C LEU A 134 30.64 -20.75 -37.07
N GLY A 135 31.68 -21.47 -36.65
CA GLY A 135 32.24 -22.62 -37.37
C GLY A 135 31.49 -23.94 -37.20
N PHE A 136 30.33 -23.93 -36.54
CA PHE A 136 29.50 -25.11 -36.27
C PHE A 136 28.12 -24.97 -36.91
N SER A 137 27.56 -26.08 -37.36
CA SER A 137 26.22 -26.09 -37.95
C SER A 137 25.12 -25.99 -36.89
N SER A 138 23.90 -25.63 -37.29
CA SER A 138 22.72 -25.62 -36.41
C SER A 138 22.30 -27.03 -35.95
N GLU A 139 22.77 -28.09 -36.61
CA GLU A 139 22.59 -29.47 -36.17
C GLU A 139 23.61 -29.87 -35.10
N GLU A 140 24.82 -29.29 -35.14
CA GLU A 140 25.88 -29.53 -34.17
C GLU A 140 25.60 -28.79 -32.85
N LEU A 141 25.23 -27.51 -32.92
CA LEU A 141 24.92 -26.69 -31.76
C LEU A 141 23.93 -25.57 -32.08
N THR A 142 23.29 -25.04 -31.03
CA THR A 142 22.45 -23.84 -31.11
C THR A 142 22.74 -22.89 -29.96
N VAL A 143 22.65 -21.58 -30.23
CA VAL A 143 22.85 -20.53 -29.23
C VAL A 143 21.59 -19.67 -29.16
N THR A 144 20.95 -19.66 -27.99
CA THR A 144 19.70 -18.92 -27.75
C THR A 144 19.80 -18.09 -26.48
N GLU A 145 18.99 -17.05 -26.39
CA GLU A 145 18.79 -16.29 -25.16
C GLU A 145 17.38 -16.57 -24.65
N LYS A 146 17.27 -16.79 -23.34
CA LYS A 146 16.00 -17.03 -22.65
C LYS A 146 16.13 -16.60 -21.19
N ASP A 147 15.16 -15.85 -20.70
CA ASP A 147 15.05 -15.42 -19.30
C ASP A 147 16.33 -14.73 -18.78
N GLY A 148 16.99 -13.92 -19.62
CA GLY A 148 18.23 -13.21 -19.26
C GLY A 148 19.45 -14.14 -19.12
N LYS A 149 19.41 -15.32 -19.73
CA LYS A 149 20.51 -16.29 -19.76
C LYS A 149 20.81 -16.70 -21.19
N VAL A 150 22.08 -17.03 -21.44
CA VAL A 150 22.52 -17.55 -22.74
C VAL A 150 22.63 -19.06 -22.66
N TYR A 151 21.94 -19.76 -23.55
CA TYR A 151 21.92 -21.21 -23.67
C TYR A 151 22.70 -21.63 -24.90
N VAL A 152 23.71 -22.47 -24.72
CA VAL A 152 24.40 -23.17 -25.80
C VAL A 152 24.04 -24.64 -25.70
N ALA A 153 23.15 -25.11 -26.57
CA ALA A 153 22.79 -26.51 -26.66
C ALA A 153 23.70 -27.20 -27.68
N MET A 154 24.58 -28.07 -27.21
CA MET A 154 25.46 -28.88 -28.05
C MET A 154 24.87 -30.29 -28.20
N SER A 155 24.75 -30.76 -29.43
CA SER A 155 24.26 -32.11 -29.70
C SER A 155 25.20 -33.18 -29.13
N ASP A 156 24.64 -34.31 -28.73
CA ASP A 156 25.43 -35.44 -28.26
C ASP A 156 26.40 -35.94 -29.34
N LYS A 157 25.99 -35.93 -30.61
CA LYS A 157 26.82 -36.34 -31.76
C LYS A 157 28.06 -35.45 -31.97
N LEU A 158 27.97 -34.16 -31.60
CA LEU A 158 29.10 -33.24 -31.64
C LEU A 158 30.09 -33.54 -30.51
N LEU A 159 29.56 -33.78 -29.31
CA LEU A 159 30.34 -33.84 -28.09
C LEU A 159 30.89 -35.23 -27.77
N PHE A 160 30.14 -36.31 -28.03
CA PHE A 160 30.44 -37.64 -27.52
C PHE A 160 30.26 -38.73 -28.57
N GLU A 161 31.07 -39.77 -28.47
CA GLU A 161 30.80 -41.03 -29.15
C GLU A 161 29.51 -41.68 -28.59
N SER A 162 28.85 -42.50 -29.40
CA SER A 162 27.60 -43.16 -28.99
C SER A 162 27.79 -44.01 -27.74
N GLY A 163 26.96 -43.79 -26.72
CA GLY A 163 27.02 -44.51 -25.44
C GLY A 163 28.26 -44.19 -24.60
N SER A 164 29.01 -43.14 -24.94
CA SER A 164 30.23 -42.71 -24.25
C SER A 164 30.01 -41.38 -23.54
N ALA A 165 30.87 -41.11 -22.55
CA ALA A 165 31.03 -39.81 -21.93
C ALA A 165 32.44 -39.21 -22.18
N ARG A 166 33.20 -39.81 -23.10
CA ARG A 166 34.46 -39.28 -23.60
C ARG A 166 34.16 -38.24 -24.68
N VAL A 167 34.72 -37.04 -24.52
CA VAL A 167 34.47 -35.95 -25.47
C VAL A 167 35.34 -36.11 -26.71
N ASP A 168 34.70 -36.00 -27.87
CA ASP A 168 35.32 -36.10 -29.19
C ASP A 168 36.17 -34.89 -29.55
N LYS A 169 37.07 -35.05 -30.52
CA LYS A 169 37.96 -33.98 -30.98
C LYS A 169 37.18 -32.74 -31.43
N ARG A 170 36.10 -32.94 -32.20
CA ARG A 170 35.24 -31.85 -32.69
C ARG A 170 34.51 -31.15 -31.53
N GLY A 171 34.01 -31.92 -30.56
CA GLY A 171 33.45 -31.37 -29.32
C GLY A 171 34.46 -30.54 -28.52
N LYS A 172 35.71 -31.00 -28.42
CA LYS A 172 36.81 -30.25 -27.78
C LYS A 172 37.09 -28.93 -28.48
N GLU A 173 37.06 -28.88 -29.81
CA GLU A 173 37.21 -27.62 -30.56
C GLU A 173 36.10 -26.63 -30.21
N ALA A 174 34.85 -27.08 -30.08
CA ALA A 174 33.72 -26.24 -29.68
C ALA A 174 33.89 -25.72 -28.24
N LEU A 175 34.29 -26.61 -27.33
CA LEU A 175 34.54 -26.26 -25.93
C LEU A 175 35.72 -25.30 -25.76
N ALA A 176 36.76 -25.43 -26.58
CA ALA A 176 37.89 -24.49 -26.60
C ALA A 176 37.43 -23.08 -26.97
N LYS A 177 36.62 -22.96 -28.04
CA LYS A 177 36.08 -21.67 -28.48
C LYS A 177 35.15 -21.05 -27.44
N LEU A 178 34.30 -21.87 -26.82
CA LEU A 178 33.45 -21.40 -25.73
C LEU A 178 34.28 -20.94 -24.52
N ALA A 179 35.33 -21.69 -24.16
CA ALA A 179 36.21 -21.33 -23.04
C ALA A 179 36.93 -19.99 -23.25
N GLU A 180 37.32 -19.64 -24.49
CA GLU A 180 37.87 -18.32 -24.80
C GLU A 180 36.91 -17.17 -24.44
N VAL A 181 35.59 -17.39 -24.57
CA VAL A 181 34.57 -16.43 -24.16
C VAL A 181 34.39 -16.47 -22.64
N LEU A 182 34.23 -17.65 -22.06
CA LEU A 182 34.00 -17.82 -20.61
C LEU A 182 35.15 -17.21 -19.78
N ASN A 183 36.40 -17.38 -20.19
CA ASN A 183 37.57 -16.84 -19.50
C ASN A 183 37.63 -15.31 -19.47
N LYS A 184 36.87 -14.62 -20.34
CA LYS A 184 36.77 -13.16 -20.35
C LYS A 184 35.63 -12.64 -19.47
N GLN A 185 34.78 -13.52 -18.95
CA GLN A 185 33.57 -13.17 -18.21
C GLN A 185 33.68 -13.68 -16.76
N SER A 186 33.94 -12.80 -15.81
CA SER A 186 34.09 -13.14 -14.38
C SER A 186 32.80 -12.99 -13.57
N ASP A 187 31.80 -12.32 -14.15
CA ASP A 187 30.53 -11.94 -13.52
C ASP A 187 29.35 -12.83 -13.96
N ILE A 188 29.66 -14.01 -14.49
CA ILE A 188 28.67 -15.04 -14.84
C ILE A 188 28.92 -16.34 -14.06
N ASP A 189 27.84 -17.09 -13.87
CA ASP A 189 27.84 -18.50 -13.49
C ASP A 189 27.48 -19.36 -14.71
N VAL A 190 28.04 -20.57 -14.79
CA VAL A 190 27.97 -21.47 -15.93
C VAL A 190 27.45 -22.83 -15.47
N TYR A 191 26.21 -23.14 -15.84
CA TYR A 191 25.59 -24.42 -15.55
C TYR A 191 25.75 -25.35 -16.76
N ILE A 192 26.20 -26.57 -16.53
CA ILE A 192 26.37 -27.57 -17.58
C ILE A 192 25.41 -28.71 -17.32
N GLU A 193 24.37 -28.81 -18.12
CA GLU A 193 23.30 -29.79 -17.95
C GLU A 193 23.39 -30.88 -19.03
N GLY A 194 23.54 -32.13 -18.60
CA GLY A 194 23.40 -33.28 -19.50
C GLY A 194 21.93 -33.70 -19.64
N HIS A 195 21.52 -34.03 -20.87
CA HIS A 195 20.19 -34.55 -21.20
C HIS A 195 20.30 -35.79 -22.09
N THR A 196 19.38 -36.73 -21.92
CA THR A 196 19.28 -37.95 -22.73
C THR A 196 17.95 -37.99 -23.49
N ASP A 197 17.81 -38.95 -24.40
CA ASP A 197 16.49 -39.36 -24.88
C ASP A 197 15.88 -40.38 -23.91
N SER A 198 14.66 -40.83 -24.22
CA SER A 198 13.92 -41.82 -23.44
C SER A 198 14.40 -43.26 -23.61
N LYS A 199 15.45 -43.54 -24.41
CA LYS A 199 15.92 -44.92 -24.57
C LYS A 199 16.69 -45.30 -23.29
N PRO A 200 16.30 -46.40 -22.61
CA PRO A 200 17.02 -46.82 -21.42
C PRO A 200 18.47 -47.19 -21.75
N ILE A 201 19.40 -46.71 -20.91
CA ILE A 201 20.79 -47.17 -20.89
C ILE A 201 21.04 -47.97 -19.63
N ASN A 202 21.73 -49.11 -19.76
CA ASN A 202 22.22 -49.89 -18.63
C ASN A 202 23.51 -50.59 -19.08
N THR A 203 24.65 -50.08 -18.61
CA THR A 203 25.98 -50.60 -18.92
C THR A 203 26.78 -50.74 -17.63
N ALA A 204 27.96 -51.35 -17.70
CA ALA A 204 28.86 -51.41 -16.55
C ALA A 204 29.28 -50.02 -16.02
N GLN A 205 29.20 -48.98 -16.88
CA GLN A 205 29.58 -47.61 -16.53
C GLN A 205 28.38 -46.73 -16.13
N PHE A 206 27.19 -47.00 -16.67
CA PHE A 206 26.00 -46.17 -16.48
C PHE A 206 24.83 -47.05 -16.04
N LYS A 207 24.30 -46.83 -14.84
CA LYS A 207 23.14 -47.59 -14.35
C LYS A 207 21.86 -47.21 -15.09
N ASP A 208 21.72 -45.93 -15.42
CA ASP A 208 20.56 -45.34 -16.06
C ASP A 208 20.90 -44.04 -16.81
N ASN A 209 19.86 -43.38 -17.33
CA ASN A 209 19.98 -42.09 -18.02
C ASN A 209 20.41 -40.94 -17.09
N TRP A 210 20.17 -41.04 -15.78
CA TRP A 210 20.69 -40.06 -14.82
C TRP A 210 22.20 -40.13 -14.74
N ASP A 211 22.77 -41.33 -14.54
CA ASP A 211 24.21 -41.55 -14.48
C ASP A 211 24.90 -41.04 -15.76
N LEU A 212 24.36 -41.39 -16.93
CA LEU A 212 24.91 -40.94 -18.21
C LEU A 212 24.92 -39.41 -18.32
N SER A 213 23.80 -38.77 -17.99
CA SER A 213 23.64 -37.33 -18.10
C SER A 213 24.60 -36.56 -17.18
N VAL A 214 24.73 -36.97 -15.91
CA VAL A 214 25.62 -36.35 -14.94
C VAL A 214 27.09 -36.55 -15.34
N ILE A 215 27.46 -37.77 -15.76
CA ILE A 215 28.85 -38.06 -16.14
C ILE A 215 29.25 -37.25 -17.37
N ARG A 216 28.37 -37.11 -18.38
CA ARG A 216 28.61 -36.25 -19.54
C ARG A 216 28.82 -34.79 -19.16
N ALA A 217 27.96 -34.24 -18.31
CA ALA A 217 28.12 -32.87 -17.80
C ALA A 217 29.48 -32.69 -17.09
N THR A 218 29.83 -33.60 -16.18
CA THR A 218 31.13 -33.51 -15.46
C THR A 218 32.34 -33.70 -16.38
N SER A 219 32.25 -34.50 -17.45
CA SER A 219 33.30 -34.60 -18.47
C SER A 219 33.56 -33.25 -19.16
N VAL A 220 32.51 -32.52 -19.52
CA VAL A 220 32.62 -31.18 -20.10
C VAL A 220 33.26 -30.22 -19.10
N VAL A 221 32.82 -30.22 -17.83
CA VAL A 221 33.44 -29.40 -16.76
C VAL A 221 34.93 -29.67 -16.65
N ARG A 222 35.35 -30.94 -16.63
CA ARG A 222 36.77 -31.29 -16.53
C ARG A 222 37.59 -30.75 -17.69
N ILE A 223 37.06 -30.78 -18.91
CA ILE A 223 37.75 -30.23 -20.08
C ILE A 223 37.85 -28.72 -19.99
N LEU A 224 36.74 -28.03 -19.73
CA LEU A 224 36.73 -26.57 -19.60
C LEU A 224 37.69 -26.07 -18.51
N THR A 225 37.71 -26.76 -17.36
CA THR A 225 38.56 -26.37 -16.22
C THR A 225 40.02 -26.79 -16.38
N LYS A 226 40.29 -28.06 -16.73
CA LYS A 226 41.66 -28.60 -16.77
C LYS A 226 42.40 -28.28 -18.06
N ASP A 227 41.72 -28.32 -19.19
CA ASP A 227 42.36 -28.16 -20.51
C ASP A 227 42.32 -26.68 -20.95
N TYR A 228 41.27 -25.94 -20.57
CA TYR A 228 41.04 -24.56 -21.04
C TYR A 228 41.01 -23.49 -19.94
N GLY A 229 41.25 -23.87 -18.67
CA GLY A 229 41.47 -22.92 -17.58
C GLY A 229 40.26 -22.12 -17.11
N VAL A 230 39.03 -22.55 -17.46
CA VAL A 230 37.82 -21.89 -16.93
C VAL A 230 37.78 -22.05 -15.42
N ASN A 231 37.47 -20.95 -14.72
CA ASN A 231 37.46 -20.93 -13.26
C ASN A 231 36.43 -21.95 -12.71
N PRO A 232 36.86 -22.94 -11.91
CA PRO A 232 35.95 -23.96 -11.38
C PRO A 232 34.88 -23.38 -10.44
N LEU A 233 35.11 -22.20 -9.84
CA LEU A 233 34.12 -21.52 -9.00
C LEU A 233 32.95 -20.94 -9.79
N GLN A 234 33.07 -20.85 -11.12
CA GLN A 234 32.01 -20.36 -12.00
C GLN A 234 31.20 -21.49 -12.64
N ILE A 235 31.57 -22.76 -12.44
CA ILE A 235 30.97 -23.87 -13.19
C ILE A 235 30.27 -24.88 -12.27
N GLN A 236 29.03 -25.24 -12.62
CA GLN A 236 28.23 -26.24 -11.92
C GLN A 236 27.71 -27.30 -12.90
N PRO A 237 28.12 -28.59 -12.80
CA PRO A 237 27.51 -29.67 -13.57
C PRO A 237 26.18 -30.13 -12.95
N SER A 238 25.22 -30.49 -13.79
CA SER A 238 24.00 -31.19 -13.42
C SER A 238 23.60 -32.20 -14.51
N GLY A 239 22.82 -33.21 -14.14
CA GLY A 239 22.16 -34.11 -15.08
C GLY A 239 20.66 -33.93 -14.98
N ARG A 240 19.94 -34.15 -16.08
CA ARG A 240 18.47 -34.10 -16.16
C ARG A 240 17.85 -35.42 -16.62
N GLY A 241 18.68 -36.40 -16.99
CA GLY A 241 18.22 -37.65 -17.61
C GLY A 241 17.34 -37.37 -18.83
N GLU A 242 16.25 -38.14 -18.94
CA GLU A 242 15.28 -38.06 -20.05
C GLU A 242 14.08 -37.13 -19.76
N TYR A 243 14.03 -36.53 -18.57
CA TYR A 243 12.83 -35.88 -18.02
C TYR A 243 12.63 -34.43 -18.47
N MET A 244 13.56 -33.86 -19.24
CA MET A 244 13.48 -32.52 -19.82
C MET A 244 13.62 -32.56 -21.36
N PRO A 245 12.70 -33.26 -22.07
CA PRO A 245 12.75 -33.35 -23.52
C PRO A 245 12.43 -32.00 -24.17
N VAL A 246 13.13 -31.67 -25.26
CA VAL A 246 12.89 -30.48 -26.10
C VAL A 246 12.19 -30.83 -27.41
N ALA A 247 12.06 -32.12 -27.71
CA ALA A 247 11.35 -32.66 -28.84
C ALA A 247 10.72 -34.02 -28.49
N ASP A 248 9.84 -34.50 -29.37
CA ASP A 248 9.17 -35.78 -29.19
C ASP A 248 10.17 -36.97 -29.22
N ASN A 249 9.99 -37.92 -28.32
CA ASN A 249 10.86 -39.10 -28.17
C ASN A 249 10.50 -40.24 -29.13
N GLU A 250 9.35 -40.17 -29.82
CA GLU A 250 8.93 -41.21 -30.75
C GLU A 250 9.73 -41.20 -32.06
N SER A 251 10.17 -40.01 -32.52
CA SER A 251 10.97 -39.85 -33.75
C SER A 251 12.48 -39.96 -33.51
N ALA A 252 13.24 -40.38 -34.54
CA ALA A 252 14.70 -40.45 -34.45
C ALA A 252 15.33 -39.05 -34.35
N GLU A 253 14.74 -38.10 -35.06
CA GLU A 253 15.08 -36.69 -35.10
C GLU A 253 14.87 -36.04 -33.74
N GLY A 254 13.69 -36.25 -33.13
CA GLY A 254 13.37 -35.69 -31.82
C GLY A 254 14.23 -36.28 -30.70
N ARG A 255 14.47 -37.60 -30.70
CA ARG A 255 15.47 -38.20 -29.81
C ARG A 255 16.87 -37.60 -29.98
N SER A 256 17.29 -37.34 -31.22
CA SER A 256 18.59 -36.71 -31.47
C SER A 256 18.68 -35.29 -30.91
N LYS A 257 17.58 -34.54 -30.85
CA LYS A 257 17.52 -33.22 -30.20
C LYS A 257 17.53 -33.33 -28.68
N ASN A 258 16.89 -34.35 -28.12
CA ASN A 258 16.85 -34.58 -26.66
C ASN A 258 18.21 -34.97 -26.10
N ARG A 259 19.01 -35.74 -26.84
CA ARG A 259 20.41 -36.04 -26.51
C ARG A 259 21.28 -34.81 -26.76
N ARG A 260 21.45 -33.98 -25.72
CA ARG A 260 22.21 -32.73 -25.78
C ARG A 260 22.89 -32.44 -24.45
N THR A 261 23.93 -31.61 -24.48
CA THR A 261 24.45 -30.94 -23.29
C THR A 261 24.18 -29.46 -23.44
N GLU A 262 23.50 -28.87 -22.45
CA GLU A 262 23.23 -27.44 -22.40
C GLU A 262 24.26 -26.75 -21.51
N ILE A 263 24.90 -25.72 -22.05
CA ILE A 263 25.79 -24.85 -21.29
C ILE A 263 25.06 -23.52 -21.13
N ILE A 264 24.67 -23.22 -19.91
CA ILE A 264 23.80 -22.11 -19.53
C ILE A 264 24.65 -21.08 -18.82
N MET A 265 24.78 -19.90 -19.39
CA MET A 265 25.49 -18.78 -18.78
C MET A 265 24.48 -17.79 -18.19
N ALA A 266 24.55 -17.59 -16.88
CA ALA A 266 23.67 -16.70 -16.14
C ALA A 266 24.49 -15.57 -15.50
N PRO A 267 24.09 -14.30 -15.63
CA PRO A 267 24.72 -13.22 -14.88
C PRO A 267 24.57 -13.43 -13.36
N LYS A 268 25.60 -13.06 -12.59
CA LYS A 268 25.53 -13.08 -11.14
C LYS A 268 24.53 -12.04 -10.63
N LEU A 269 23.60 -12.49 -9.78
CA LEU A 269 22.54 -11.66 -9.20
C LEU A 269 22.86 -11.21 -7.77
N ASP A 270 24.07 -11.46 -7.26
CA ASP A 270 24.45 -11.18 -5.87
C ASP A 270 24.14 -9.73 -5.45
N LYS A 271 24.44 -8.76 -6.31
CA LYS A 271 24.16 -7.34 -6.06
C LYS A 271 22.67 -7.03 -6.03
N LEU A 272 21.87 -7.69 -6.86
CA LEU A 272 20.41 -7.52 -6.87
C LEU A 272 19.80 -8.09 -5.58
N TYR A 273 20.26 -9.25 -5.13
CA TYR A 273 19.78 -9.83 -3.87
C TYR A 273 20.15 -9.01 -2.64
N GLN A 274 21.33 -8.38 -2.61
CA GLN A 274 21.73 -7.49 -1.52
C GLN A 274 20.84 -6.26 -1.36
N MET A 275 20.18 -5.79 -2.43
CA MET A 275 19.27 -4.63 -2.39
C MET A 275 17.83 -4.99 -2.02
N LEU A 276 17.48 -6.28 -2.07
CA LEU A 276 16.17 -6.78 -1.67
C LEU A 276 16.11 -7.15 -0.17
N GLN A 277 17.26 -7.15 0.52
CA GLN A 277 17.40 -7.39 1.95
C GLN A 277 17.44 -6.06 2.71
#